data_AF-A0AAV6BID2-F1
#
_entry.id   AF-A0AAV6BID2-F1
#
_cell.length_a   1.000
_cell.length_b   1.000
_cell.length_c   1.000
_cell.angle_alpha   90.00
_cell.angle_beta   90.00
_cell.angle_gamma   90.00
#
_symmetry.space_group_name_H-M   'P 1'
#
loop_
_entity.id
_entity.type
_entity.pdbx_description
1 polymer ?
#
loop_
_entity_poly.entity_id
_entity_poly.type
_entity_poly.pdbx_seq_one_letter_code
_entity_poly.pdbx_strand_id
1 'polypeptide(L)'
;MPLRTLRSLESAGKRVFVRVDFNVPLKTDGTVGDDTRIVASLPTLRYLIEKGTRLVVASHLGRPKGKRDPKQSLAKVAERLERYLRKSVAFSESIVGPDAERLAERLGDGEVLLLENLRFDPREEANDPGFSRELARLAELYVNDAFGAAHRAHASTVGITAFLSECAAGFLMESELRALGRLLASPDRPFAAILGGAKISGKMDVLRNLLLRVDRLIVGGGMMFTFLHAKGFETGGSLVEEDKVDLARELLARPDAAQKILLPRDCLVAADTSGADAG
;
A
#
# COMPACT_ATOMS: atom_id res chain seq x y z
N MET A 1 18.09 -11.31 5.57
CA MET A 1 17.95 -11.29 7.04
C MET A 1 16.48 -11.42 7.38
N PRO A 2 16.09 -12.24 8.37
CA PRO A 2 14.71 -12.24 8.85
C PRO A 2 14.37 -10.84 9.37
N LEU A 3 13.25 -10.27 8.93
CA LEU A 3 12.77 -8.99 9.46
C LEU A 3 12.40 -9.16 10.93
N ARG A 4 12.79 -8.19 11.76
CA ARG A 4 12.34 -8.12 13.14
C ARG A 4 10.82 -7.89 13.15
N THR A 5 10.11 -8.68 13.96
CA THR A 5 8.65 -8.55 14.10
C THR A 5 8.30 -7.68 15.29
N LEU A 6 7.08 -7.15 15.29
CA LEU A 6 6.53 -6.39 16.40
C LEU A 6 6.53 -7.17 17.74
N ARG A 7 6.49 -8.50 17.68
CA ARG A 7 6.48 -9.37 18.87
C ARG A 7 7.78 -9.32 19.66
N SER A 8 8.91 -9.20 18.96
CA SER A 8 10.25 -9.11 19.53
C SER A 8 10.69 -7.68 19.91
N LEU A 9 9.82 -6.68 19.72
CA LEU A 9 10.14 -5.28 20.01
C LEU A 9 9.78 -4.93 21.46
N GLU A 10 10.76 -4.46 22.22
CA GLU A 10 10.61 -3.94 23.58
C GLU A 10 10.20 -2.46 23.55
N SER A 11 8.88 -2.23 23.42
CA SER A 11 8.28 -0.92 23.15
C SER A 11 7.52 -0.29 24.33
N ALA A 12 7.40 -0.98 25.46
CA ALA A 12 6.65 -0.45 26.62
C ALA A 12 7.30 0.84 27.16
N GLY A 13 6.50 1.88 27.39
CA GLY A 13 6.95 3.19 27.89
C GLY A 13 7.78 4.03 26.91
N LYS A 14 8.15 3.48 25.75
CA LYS A 14 8.94 4.17 24.72
C LYS A 14 8.04 4.84 23.69
N ARG A 15 8.56 5.91 23.07
CA ARG A 15 7.94 6.52 21.89
C ARG A 15 8.28 5.72 20.63
N VAL A 16 7.25 5.35 19.88
CA VAL A 16 7.42 4.55 18.66
C VAL A 16 6.78 5.27 17.49
N PHE A 17 7.58 5.49 16.44
CA PHE A 17 7.10 6.01 15.18
C PHE A 17 6.47 4.86 14.40
N VAL A 18 5.16 4.93 14.14
CA VAL A 18 4.40 3.91 13.42
C VAL A 18 3.97 4.44 12.07
N ARG A 19 4.62 3.96 11.01
CA ARG A 19 4.26 4.29 9.63
C ARG A 19 3.12 3.40 9.17
N VAL A 20 1.94 3.97 8.93
CA VAL A 20 0.70 3.27 8.51
C VAL A 20 0.20 3.77 7.16
N ASP A 21 -0.61 3.00 6.44
CA ASP A 21 -1.23 3.47 5.19
C ASP A 21 -2.66 3.98 5.44
N PHE A 22 -2.81 5.25 5.77
CA PHE A 22 -4.12 5.93 5.85
C PHE A 22 -4.46 6.74 4.59
N ASN A 23 -3.90 6.38 3.43
CA ASN A 23 -4.33 6.98 2.18
C ASN A 23 -5.69 6.41 1.75
N VAL A 24 -6.75 6.89 2.39
CA VAL A 24 -8.15 6.49 2.20
C VAL A 24 -8.88 7.44 1.25
N PRO A 25 -9.89 6.97 0.49
CA PRO A 25 -10.73 7.88 -0.27
C PRO A 25 -11.58 8.73 0.68
N LEU A 26 -11.69 10.02 0.38
CA LEU A 26 -12.55 10.95 1.09
C LEU A 26 -13.81 11.26 0.24
N LYS A 27 -14.92 11.49 0.93
CA LYS A 27 -16.15 12.02 0.34
C LYS A 27 -16.00 13.53 0.09
N THR A 28 -16.98 14.12 -0.61
CA THR A 28 -17.00 15.56 -0.93
C THR A 28 -16.99 16.47 0.30
N ASP A 29 -17.51 16.00 1.43
CA ASP A 29 -17.49 16.69 2.73
C ASP A 29 -16.19 16.49 3.53
N GLY A 30 -15.21 15.77 2.96
CA GLY A 30 -13.93 15.45 3.59
C GLY A 30 -13.97 14.26 4.55
N THR A 31 -15.13 13.62 4.76
CA THR A 31 -15.23 12.43 5.61
C THR A 31 -14.66 11.20 4.92
N VAL A 32 -14.16 10.24 5.71
CA VAL A 32 -13.63 8.97 5.19
C VAL A 32 -14.75 8.18 4.50
N GLY A 33 -14.56 7.90 3.20
CA GLY A 33 -15.49 7.13 2.37
C GLY A 33 -15.32 5.62 2.50
N ASP A 34 -14.08 5.15 2.58
CA ASP A 34 -13.71 3.75 2.82
C ASP A 34 -12.58 3.72 3.85
N ASP A 35 -12.83 3.11 5.01
CA ASP A 35 -11.90 3.02 6.14
C ASP A 35 -11.14 1.69 6.20
N THR A 36 -11.21 0.85 5.16
CA THR A 36 -10.54 -0.46 5.09
C THR A 36 -9.06 -0.38 5.49
N ARG A 37 -8.33 0.66 5.03
CA ARG A 37 -6.91 0.80 5.35
C ARG A 37 -6.64 1.24 6.80
N ILE A 38 -7.55 2.01 7.39
CA ILE A 38 -7.49 2.36 8.81
C ILE A 38 -7.69 1.08 9.63
N VAL A 39 -8.73 0.30 9.30
CA VAL A 39 -9.04 -0.98 9.94
C VAL A 39 -7.87 -1.96 9.85
N ALA A 40 -7.21 -2.05 8.70
CA ALA A 40 -6.08 -2.94 8.46
C ALA A 40 -4.88 -2.66 9.40
N SER A 41 -4.69 -1.42 9.87
CA SER A 41 -3.61 -1.05 10.77
C SER A 41 -3.96 -1.20 12.26
N LEU A 42 -5.25 -1.38 12.60
CA LEU A 42 -5.72 -1.48 13.99
C LEU A 42 -5.05 -2.61 14.80
N PRO A 43 -4.77 -3.81 14.24
CA PRO A 43 -4.09 -4.86 15.00
C PRO A 43 -2.73 -4.41 15.55
N THR A 44 -1.94 -3.72 14.72
CA THR A 44 -0.62 -3.18 15.13
C THR A 44 -0.77 -2.09 16.18
N LEU A 45 -1.68 -1.14 15.96
CA LEU A 45 -1.89 -0.02 16.87
C LEU A 45 -2.39 -0.49 18.23
N ARG A 46 -3.41 -1.36 18.28
CA ARG A 46 -3.96 -1.90 19.54
C ARG A 46 -2.93 -2.68 20.33
N TYR A 47 -2.12 -3.52 19.68
CA TYR A 47 -1.06 -4.27 20.34
C TYR A 47 -0.01 -3.36 21.00
N LEU A 48 0.40 -2.28 20.33
CA LEU A 48 1.33 -1.30 20.90
C LEU A 48 0.68 -0.52 22.05
N ILE A 49 -0.59 -0.13 21.91
CA ILE A 49 -1.34 0.56 22.97
C ILE A 49 -1.47 -0.33 24.22
N GLU A 50 -1.83 -1.60 24.05
CA GLU A 50 -1.93 -2.57 25.15
C GLU A 50 -0.60 -2.81 25.87
N LYS A 51 0.53 -2.71 25.14
CA LYS A 51 1.88 -2.74 25.72
C LYS A 51 2.28 -1.45 26.46
N GLY A 52 1.44 -0.41 26.48
CA GLY A 52 1.80 0.88 27.06
C GLY A 52 2.83 1.65 26.23
N THR A 53 2.93 1.39 24.93
CA THR A 53 3.77 2.16 24.01
C THR A 53 3.17 3.55 23.78
N ARG A 54 4.01 4.58 23.58
CA ARG A 54 3.60 5.93 23.21
C ARG A 54 3.67 6.06 21.69
N LEU A 55 2.53 6.14 21.00
CA LEU A 55 2.49 6.00 19.54
C LEU A 55 2.57 7.36 18.85
N VAL A 56 3.55 7.54 17.96
CA VAL A 56 3.59 8.61 16.97
C VAL A 56 3.24 8.00 15.62
N VAL A 57 1.98 8.11 15.22
CA VAL A 57 1.43 7.55 13.99
C VAL A 57 1.61 8.55 12.85
N ALA A 58 2.10 8.06 11.71
CA ALA A 58 2.33 8.90 10.54
C ALA A 58 1.83 8.22 9.26
N SER A 59 1.22 9.01 8.38
CA SER A 59 0.75 8.57 7.08
C SER A 59 0.84 9.69 6.04
N HIS A 60 0.59 9.32 4.79
CA HIS A 60 0.27 10.25 3.73
C HIS A 60 -1.22 10.14 3.37
N LEU A 61 -1.74 11.18 2.73
CA LEU A 61 -3.06 11.19 2.11
C LEU A 61 -2.97 11.87 0.74
N GLY A 62 -3.37 11.15 -0.30
CA GLY A 62 -3.33 11.63 -1.68
C GLY A 62 -1.92 12.00 -2.17
N ARG A 63 -1.87 13.03 -3.03
CA ARG A 63 -0.66 13.53 -3.71
C ARG A 63 -0.64 15.07 -3.71
N PRO A 64 -0.41 15.70 -2.55
CA PRO A 64 -0.39 17.16 -2.41
C PRO A 64 0.81 17.86 -3.07
N LYS A 65 1.80 17.11 -3.57
CA LYS A 65 3.02 17.65 -4.22
C LYS A 65 3.77 18.66 -3.35
N GLY A 66 3.90 18.37 -2.04
CA GLY A 66 4.63 19.23 -1.10
C GLY A 66 3.91 20.54 -0.73
N LYS A 67 2.60 20.65 -0.98
CA LYS A 67 1.80 21.82 -0.60
C LYS A 67 0.71 21.43 0.38
N ARG A 68 0.49 22.25 1.41
CA ARG A 68 -0.64 22.05 2.32
C ARG A 68 -1.96 22.25 1.57
N ASP A 69 -2.83 21.25 1.64
CA ASP A 69 -4.20 21.30 1.16
C ASP A 69 -5.13 20.79 2.27
N PRO A 70 -6.02 21.64 2.84
CA PRO A 70 -6.98 21.21 3.86
C PRO A 70 -7.80 19.98 3.46
N LYS A 71 -8.07 19.79 2.17
CA LYS A 71 -8.82 18.62 1.65
C LYS A 71 -8.03 17.30 1.79
N GLN A 72 -6.72 17.37 1.97
CA GLN A 72 -5.83 16.23 2.12
C GLN A 72 -5.20 16.18 3.53
N SER A 73 -5.78 16.88 4.50
CA SER A 73 -5.39 16.79 5.91
C SER A 73 -5.81 15.44 6.50
N LEU A 74 -5.01 14.94 7.44
CA LEU A 74 -5.31 13.74 8.22
C LEU A 74 -6.23 14.00 9.42
N ALA A 75 -6.70 15.23 9.65
CA ALA A 75 -7.60 15.54 10.78
C ALA A 75 -8.88 14.67 10.78
N LYS A 76 -9.53 14.50 9.62
CA LYS A 76 -10.72 13.63 9.47
C LYS A 76 -10.41 12.13 9.59
N VAL A 77 -9.16 11.75 9.33
CA VAL A 77 -8.67 10.39 9.61
C VAL A 77 -8.46 10.20 11.11
N ALA A 78 -7.96 11.20 11.84
CA ALA A 78 -7.82 11.18 13.30
C ALA A 78 -9.18 10.92 13.98
N GLU A 79 -10.23 11.67 13.60
CA GLU A 79 -11.60 11.49 14.10
C GLU A 79 -12.15 10.08 13.82
N ARG A 80 -11.77 9.46 12.70
CA ARG A 80 -12.16 8.08 12.37
C ARG A 80 -11.38 7.07 13.21
N LEU A 81 -10.07 7.28 13.37
CA LEU A 81 -9.19 6.42 14.14
C LEU A 81 -9.60 6.39 15.62
N GLU A 82 -9.90 7.56 16.20
CA GLU A 82 -10.39 7.70 17.58
C GLU A 82 -11.62 6.82 17.85
N ARG A 83 -12.59 6.81 16.93
CA ARG A 83 -13.79 5.94 17.04
C ARG A 83 -13.45 4.46 17.04
N TYR A 84 -12.46 4.03 16.25
CA TYR A 84 -12.03 2.63 16.21
C TYR A 84 -11.22 2.19 17.41
N LEU A 85 -10.39 3.09 17.94
CA LEU A 85 -9.57 2.85 19.12
C LEU A 85 -10.37 3.00 20.41
N ARG A 86 -11.52 3.71 20.37
CA ARG A 86 -12.30 4.10 21.55
C ARG A 86 -11.43 4.81 22.59
N LYS A 87 -10.48 5.61 22.11
CA LYS A 87 -9.49 6.36 22.88
C LYS A 87 -9.16 7.64 22.15
N SER A 88 -8.93 8.71 22.90
CA SER A 88 -8.45 9.99 22.37
C SER A 88 -7.24 9.80 21.47
N VAL A 89 -7.28 10.42 20.29
CA VAL A 89 -6.14 10.51 19.37
C VAL A 89 -5.75 11.97 19.25
N ALA A 90 -4.59 12.33 19.80
CA ALA A 90 -4.05 13.67 19.61
C ALA A 90 -3.69 13.87 18.13
N PHE A 91 -3.87 15.09 17.63
CA PHE A 91 -3.54 15.46 16.25
C PHE A 91 -2.53 16.60 16.24
N SER A 92 -1.47 16.46 15.45
CA SER A 92 -0.49 17.52 15.23
C SER A 92 -0.68 18.13 13.85
N GLU A 93 -0.94 19.44 13.79
CA GLU A 93 -0.95 20.19 12.53
C GLU A 93 0.45 20.33 11.90
N SER A 94 1.50 20.00 12.66
CA SER A 94 2.90 19.98 12.23
C SER A 94 3.40 18.54 12.04
N ILE A 95 4.23 18.33 11.03
CA ILE A 95 4.82 17.00 10.76
C ILE A 95 6.10 16.80 11.60
N VAL A 96 6.87 17.87 11.76
CA VAL A 96 8.16 17.94 12.43
C VAL A 96 8.31 19.30 13.11
N GLY A 97 9.37 19.47 13.91
CA GLY A 97 9.69 20.72 14.58
C GLY A 97 9.11 20.81 15.99
N PRO A 98 9.29 21.97 16.67
CA PRO A 98 9.07 22.09 18.12
C PRO A 98 7.66 21.73 18.59
N ASP A 99 6.64 21.98 17.77
CA ASP A 99 5.25 21.65 18.13
C ASP A 99 4.97 20.15 18.07
N ALA A 100 5.46 19.46 17.04
CA ALA A 100 5.31 18.02 16.90
C ALA A 100 6.15 17.29 17.97
N GLU A 101 7.38 17.77 18.23
CA GLU A 101 8.26 17.24 19.28
C GLU A 101 7.61 17.36 20.66
N ARG A 102 7.07 18.55 20.99
CA ARG A 102 6.37 18.78 22.27
C ARG A 102 5.15 17.88 22.44
N LEU A 103 4.36 17.67 21.39
CA LEU A 103 3.21 16.76 21.44
C LEU A 103 3.65 15.31 21.63
N ALA A 104 4.71 14.87 20.93
CA ALA A 104 5.25 13.52 21.06
C ALA A 104 5.84 13.27 22.46
N GLU A 105 6.52 14.26 23.06
CA GLU A 105 7.08 14.18 24.42
C GLU A 105 6.02 14.09 25.52
N ARG A 106 4.85 14.67 25.29
CA ARG A 106 3.74 14.68 26.25
C ARG A 106 2.90 13.41 26.25
N LEU A 107 3.10 12.51 25.30
CA LEU A 107 2.37 11.25 25.23
C LEU A 107 2.60 10.43 26.51
N GLY A 108 1.50 10.13 27.19
CA GLY A 108 1.44 9.10 28.22
C GLY A 108 1.40 7.69 27.61
N ASP A 109 1.61 6.69 28.47
CA ASP A 109 1.66 5.30 28.03
C ASP A 109 0.34 4.86 27.37
N GLY A 110 0.46 4.25 26.19
CA GLY A 110 -0.68 3.85 25.35
C GLY A 110 -1.38 5.00 24.65
N GLU A 111 -0.94 6.25 24.78
CA GLU A 111 -1.51 7.38 24.04
C GLU A 111 -1.03 7.43 22.59
N VAL A 112 -1.82 8.10 21.75
CA VAL A 112 -1.62 8.13 20.30
C VAL A 112 -1.61 9.58 19.82
N LEU A 113 -0.56 9.93 19.08
CA LEU A 113 -0.44 11.15 18.29
C LEU A 113 -0.49 10.77 16.81
N LEU A 114 -1.40 11.37 16.04
CA LEU A 114 -1.37 11.34 14.59
C LEU A 114 -0.75 12.64 14.06
N LEU A 115 0.33 12.51 13.29
CA LEU A 115 0.94 13.63 12.58
C LEU A 115 0.11 14.01 11.36
N GLU A 116 0.23 15.27 10.94
CA GLU A 116 -0.31 15.74 9.67
C GLU A 116 0.32 14.99 8.47
N ASN A 117 -0.34 15.05 7.32
CA ASN A 117 0.03 14.41 6.07
C ASN A 117 1.51 14.63 5.71
N LEU A 118 2.29 13.55 5.77
CA LEU A 118 3.74 13.56 5.49
C LEU A 118 4.10 14.21 4.14
N ARG A 119 3.23 14.07 3.13
CA ARG A 119 3.47 14.61 1.79
C ARG A 119 3.20 16.12 1.65
N PHE A 120 2.75 16.80 2.71
CA PHE A 120 2.78 18.26 2.73
C PHE A 120 4.19 18.82 2.82
N ASP A 121 5.17 18.00 3.25
CA ASP A 121 6.58 18.34 3.15
C ASP A 121 7.19 17.68 1.89
N PRO A 122 7.74 18.44 0.92
CA PRO A 122 8.34 17.87 -0.29
C PRO A 122 9.55 16.98 0.02
N ARG A 123 10.18 17.14 1.19
CA ARG A 123 11.33 16.35 1.64
C ARG A 123 10.99 14.87 1.87
N GLU A 124 9.72 14.55 2.10
CA GLU A 124 9.23 13.17 2.25
C GLU A 124 9.51 12.31 1.01
N GLU A 125 9.07 12.77 -0.16
CA GLU A 125 9.22 12.01 -1.42
C GLU A 125 10.67 12.06 -1.95
N ALA A 126 11.45 13.04 -1.51
CA ALA A 126 12.87 13.18 -1.84
C ALA A 126 13.79 12.29 -0.97
N ASN A 127 13.25 11.57 0.02
CA ASN A 127 14.03 10.82 1.01
C ASN A 127 15.11 11.67 1.70
N ASP A 128 14.76 12.91 2.03
CA ASP A 128 15.72 13.86 2.55
C ASP A 128 16.29 13.39 3.92
N PRO A 129 17.62 13.36 4.10
CA PRO A 129 18.23 12.95 5.36
C PRO A 129 17.93 13.91 6.53
N GLY A 130 17.76 15.21 6.27
CA GLY A 130 17.42 16.20 7.28
C GLY A 130 16.03 15.96 7.84
N PHE A 131 15.04 15.82 6.96
CA PHE A 131 13.67 15.49 7.32
C PHE A 131 13.56 14.11 7.99
N SER A 132 14.29 13.11 7.51
CA SER A 132 14.37 11.79 8.15
C SER A 132 14.88 11.87 9.60
N ARG A 133 15.89 12.73 9.85
CA ARG A 133 16.41 12.98 11.21
C ARG A 133 15.41 13.73 12.08
N GLU A 134 14.69 14.70 11.53
CA GLU A 134 13.63 15.42 12.23
C GLU A 134 12.49 14.48 12.63
N LEU A 135 12.03 13.60 11.74
CA LEU A 135 11.04 12.56 12.06
C LEU A 135 11.54 11.62 13.16
N ALA A 136 12.82 11.22 13.10
CA ALA A 136 13.42 10.34 14.10
C ALA A 136 13.49 10.97 15.50
N ARG A 137 13.50 12.30 15.65
CA ARG A 137 13.45 12.94 16.98
C ARG A 137 12.14 12.71 17.73
N LEU A 138 11.06 12.36 17.01
CA LEU A 138 9.74 12.14 17.59
C LEU A 138 9.62 10.78 18.30
N ALA A 139 10.57 9.87 18.12
CA ALA A 139 10.49 8.51 18.62
C ALA A 139 11.86 7.90 18.95
N GLU A 140 11.83 6.73 19.59
CA GLU A 140 13.01 5.95 19.93
C GLU A 140 13.12 4.69 19.05
N LEU A 141 11.97 4.15 18.62
CA LEU A 141 11.88 2.96 17.78
C LEU A 141 10.99 3.22 16.56
N TYR A 142 11.14 2.38 15.54
CA TYR A 142 10.38 2.46 14.30
C TYR A 142 9.58 1.18 14.04
N VAL A 143 8.32 1.35 13.63
CA VAL A 143 7.46 0.29 13.14
C VAL A 143 6.93 0.67 11.76
N ASN A 144 7.20 -0.16 10.76
CA ASN A 144 6.60 -0.02 9.44
C ASN A 144 5.43 -1.00 9.27
N ASP A 145 4.23 -0.45 9.15
CA ASP A 145 3.00 -1.19 8.87
C ASP A 145 2.34 -0.74 7.55
N ALA A 146 3.09 -0.06 6.68
CA ALA A 146 2.61 0.50 5.42
C ALA A 146 3.22 -0.22 4.20
N PHE A 147 2.84 -1.49 3.98
CA PHE A 147 3.35 -2.28 2.85
C PHE A 147 3.16 -1.57 1.49
N GLY A 148 1.99 -0.97 1.27
CA GLY A 148 1.69 -0.21 0.05
C GLY A 148 2.59 1.00 -0.20
N ALA A 149 3.27 1.53 0.83
CA ALA A 149 4.22 2.64 0.70
C ALA A 149 5.68 2.17 0.62
N ALA A 150 5.99 0.93 1.02
CA ALA A 150 7.36 0.44 1.17
C ALA A 150 8.11 0.19 -0.15
N HIS A 151 7.42 0.22 -1.30
CA HIS A 151 8.06 0.12 -2.62
C HIS A 151 8.78 1.41 -3.05
N ARG A 152 8.66 2.49 -2.28
CA ARG A 152 9.32 3.78 -2.55
C ARG A 152 10.31 4.10 -1.45
N ALA A 153 11.47 4.62 -1.84
CA ALA A 153 12.43 5.17 -0.89
C ALA A 153 11.99 6.58 -0.49
N HIS A 154 11.12 6.69 0.51
CA HIS A 154 10.73 7.97 1.11
C HIS A 154 11.32 8.12 2.52
N ALA A 155 11.40 9.35 3.02
CA ALA A 155 11.99 9.65 4.32
C ALA A 155 11.31 8.86 5.45
N SER A 156 9.98 8.87 5.51
CA SER A 156 9.21 8.15 6.55
C SER A 156 9.20 6.64 6.43
N THR A 157 9.71 6.08 5.33
CA THR A 157 9.67 4.63 5.04
C THR A 157 11.06 3.98 5.08
N VAL A 158 12.08 4.71 4.64
CA VAL A 158 13.46 4.26 4.46
C VAL A 158 14.41 5.16 5.23
N GLY A 159 14.45 6.47 4.93
CA GLY A 159 15.46 7.38 5.51
C GLY A 159 15.46 7.43 7.04
N ILE A 160 14.28 7.43 7.68
CA ILE A 160 14.13 7.45 9.14
C ILE A 160 14.81 6.24 9.82
N THR A 161 14.87 5.10 9.15
CA THR A 161 15.42 3.85 9.72
C THR A 161 16.91 3.93 10.02
N ALA A 162 17.62 4.86 9.39
CA ALA A 162 19.04 5.10 9.65
C ALA A 162 19.30 5.83 10.99
N PHE A 163 18.27 6.38 11.62
CA PHE A 163 18.39 7.25 12.80
C PHE A 163 17.75 6.67 14.06
N LEU A 164 17.03 5.55 13.95
CA LEU A 164 16.37 4.88 15.07
C LEU A 164 17.08 3.56 15.38
N SER A 165 17.15 3.23 16.68
CA SER A 165 17.96 2.12 17.18
C SER A 165 17.42 0.75 16.76
N GLU A 166 16.10 0.63 16.67
CA GLU A 166 15.41 -0.60 16.32
C GLU A 166 14.25 -0.34 15.36
N CYS A 167 14.14 -1.21 14.36
CA CYS A 167 13.07 -1.20 13.36
C CYS A 167 12.35 -2.54 13.37
N ALA A 168 11.02 -2.53 13.31
CA ALA A 168 10.21 -3.75 13.20
C ALA A 168 9.13 -3.61 12.12
N ALA A 169 8.71 -4.75 11.57
CA ALA A 169 7.49 -4.83 10.77
C ALA A 169 6.27 -4.89 11.70
N GLY A 170 5.25 -4.09 11.41
CA GLY A 170 3.92 -4.25 11.98
C GLY A 170 3.23 -5.51 11.45
N PHE A 171 2.04 -5.83 11.96
CA PHE A 171 1.35 -7.07 11.60
C PHE A 171 0.86 -7.09 10.15
N LEU A 172 0.41 -5.96 9.60
CA LEU A 172 0.01 -5.88 8.19
C LEU A 172 1.24 -6.13 7.31
N MET A 173 2.34 -5.42 7.58
CA MET A 173 3.61 -5.60 6.87
C MET A 173 4.12 -7.05 6.95
N GLU A 174 4.13 -7.65 8.13
CA GLU A 174 4.55 -9.04 8.32
C GLU A 174 3.66 -10.00 7.52
N SER A 175 2.35 -9.81 7.55
CA SER A 175 1.40 -10.67 6.84
C SER A 175 1.58 -10.61 5.32
N GLU A 176 1.80 -9.42 4.77
CA GLU A 176 2.03 -9.20 3.34
C GLU A 176 3.36 -9.83 2.90
N LEU A 177 4.43 -9.61 3.66
CA LEU A 177 5.73 -10.20 3.39
C LEU A 177 5.70 -11.73 3.48
N ARG A 178 4.95 -12.29 4.43
CA ARG A 178 4.78 -13.74 4.56
C ARG A 178 3.94 -14.32 3.43
N ALA A 179 2.88 -13.63 3.00
CA ALA A 179 2.06 -14.06 1.88
C ALA A 179 2.88 -14.06 0.57
N LEU A 180 3.52 -12.93 0.24
CA LEU A 180 4.35 -12.82 -0.96
C LEU A 180 5.56 -13.74 -0.91
N GLY A 181 6.22 -13.86 0.24
CA GLY A 181 7.34 -14.77 0.43
C GLY A 181 6.96 -16.23 0.14
N ARG A 182 5.81 -16.69 0.63
CA ARG A 182 5.29 -18.03 0.33
C ARG A 182 5.00 -18.20 -1.17
N LEU A 183 4.29 -17.26 -1.78
CA LEU A 183 3.94 -17.32 -3.20
C LEU A 183 5.17 -17.32 -4.12
N LEU A 184 6.25 -16.63 -3.73
CA LEU A 184 7.48 -16.56 -4.51
C LEU A 184 8.41 -17.76 -4.25
N ALA A 185 8.56 -18.22 -3.01
CA ALA A 185 9.54 -19.26 -2.68
C ALA A 185 9.02 -20.68 -2.93
N SER A 186 7.86 -21.04 -2.37
CA SER A 186 7.31 -22.39 -2.42
C SER A 186 5.79 -22.34 -2.29
N PRO A 187 5.08 -21.99 -3.38
CA PRO A 187 3.62 -21.94 -3.37
C PRO A 187 3.03 -23.35 -3.32
N ASP A 188 1.89 -23.51 -2.63
CA ASP A 188 1.09 -24.73 -2.70
C ASP A 188 0.61 -24.95 -4.14
N ARG A 189 0.65 -26.21 -4.59
CA ARG A 189 0.28 -26.58 -5.97
C ARG A 189 -1.03 -27.37 -6.02
N PRO A 190 -1.90 -27.15 -7.04
CA PRO A 190 -1.67 -26.27 -8.19
C PRO A 190 -1.78 -24.77 -7.85
N PHE A 191 -0.75 -24.00 -8.22
CA PHE A 191 -0.69 -22.55 -8.02
C PHE A 191 -1.24 -21.85 -9.26
N ALA A 192 -2.40 -21.23 -9.13
CA ALA A 192 -3.00 -20.40 -10.18
C ALA A 192 -2.88 -18.91 -9.85
N ALA A 193 -2.60 -18.08 -10.85
CA ALA A 193 -2.70 -16.62 -10.74
C ALA A 193 -3.74 -16.08 -11.71
N ILE A 194 -4.46 -15.05 -11.28
CA ILE A 194 -5.46 -14.34 -12.10
C ILE A 194 -4.93 -12.93 -12.35
N LEU A 195 -4.73 -12.57 -13.62
CA LEU A 195 -4.40 -11.20 -14.04
C LEU A 195 -5.57 -10.61 -14.79
N GLY A 196 -6.08 -9.48 -14.28
CA GLY A 196 -7.12 -8.70 -14.93
C GLY A 196 -6.67 -7.28 -15.27
N GLY A 197 -7.59 -6.46 -15.76
CA GLY A 197 -7.43 -5.03 -15.98
C GLY A 197 -7.38 -4.64 -17.46
N ALA A 198 -7.31 -3.33 -17.72
CA ALA A 198 -7.49 -2.79 -19.07
C ALA A 198 -6.29 -3.05 -20.00
N LYS A 199 -5.06 -2.89 -19.50
CA LYS A 199 -3.83 -2.91 -20.31
C LYS A 199 -2.85 -3.99 -19.85
N ILE A 200 -2.21 -4.63 -20.83
CA ILE A 200 -1.05 -5.53 -20.72
C ILE A 200 0.21 -4.73 -20.33
N SER A 201 0.44 -3.55 -20.92
CA SER A 201 1.69 -2.79 -20.76
C SER A 201 2.12 -2.59 -19.31
N GLY A 202 1.17 -2.28 -18.42
CA GLY A 202 1.43 -2.11 -16.98
C GLY A 202 1.65 -3.41 -16.18
N LYS A 203 1.58 -4.60 -16.80
CA LYS A 203 1.63 -5.91 -16.13
C LYS A 203 2.60 -6.90 -16.77
N MET A 204 3.39 -6.48 -17.75
CA MET A 204 4.28 -7.39 -18.48
C MET A 204 5.29 -8.10 -17.60
N ASP A 205 5.96 -7.36 -16.71
CA ASP A 205 6.98 -7.95 -15.83
C ASP A 205 6.36 -8.90 -14.80
N VAL A 206 5.17 -8.54 -14.29
CA VAL A 206 4.38 -9.40 -13.40
C VAL A 206 3.99 -10.69 -14.12
N LEU A 207 3.48 -10.60 -15.34
CA LEU A 207 3.09 -11.74 -16.16
C LEU A 207 4.30 -12.66 -16.43
N ARG A 208 5.44 -12.11 -16.86
CA ARG A 208 6.66 -12.87 -17.13
C ARG A 208 7.16 -13.60 -15.89
N ASN A 209 7.21 -12.92 -14.73
CA ASN A 209 7.66 -13.53 -13.49
C ASN A 209 6.68 -14.60 -12.97
N LEU A 210 5.37 -14.40 -13.14
CA LEU A 210 4.36 -15.38 -12.72
C LEU A 210 4.37 -16.63 -13.60
N LEU A 211 4.52 -16.52 -14.92
CA LEU A 211 4.59 -17.67 -15.83
C LEU A 211 5.69 -18.67 -15.47
N LEU A 212 6.78 -18.20 -14.87
CA LEU A 212 7.86 -19.06 -14.39
C LEU A 212 7.46 -19.90 -13.17
N ARG A 213 6.44 -19.50 -12.41
CA ARG A 213 6.12 -20.06 -11.08
C ARG A 213 4.78 -20.78 -11.05
N VAL A 214 3.77 -20.25 -11.73
CA VAL A 214 2.39 -20.75 -11.71
C VAL A 214 2.23 -22.03 -12.54
N ASP A 215 1.27 -22.85 -12.14
CA ASP A 215 0.74 -23.97 -12.93
C ASP A 215 -0.30 -23.49 -13.94
N ARG A 216 -1.09 -22.46 -13.58
CA ARG A 216 -2.08 -21.83 -14.46
C ARG A 216 -2.06 -20.30 -14.32
N LEU A 217 -2.22 -19.60 -15.44
CA LEU A 217 -2.34 -18.15 -15.51
C LEU A 217 -3.66 -17.80 -16.19
N ILE A 218 -4.63 -17.28 -15.46
CA ILE A 218 -5.92 -16.84 -16.01
C ILE A 218 -5.80 -15.35 -16.35
N VAL A 219 -6.06 -14.99 -17.60
CA VAL A 219 -5.98 -13.59 -18.07
C VAL A 219 -7.38 -13.10 -18.45
N GLY A 220 -7.89 -12.11 -17.72
CA GLY A 220 -9.22 -11.52 -17.96
C GLY A 220 -9.19 -9.99 -18.09
N GLY A 221 -10.36 -9.36 -18.15
CA GLY A 221 -10.50 -7.92 -18.37
C GLY A 221 -10.07 -7.49 -19.78
N GLY A 222 -9.96 -6.18 -20.03
CA GLY A 222 -9.64 -5.64 -21.36
C GLY A 222 -8.34 -6.21 -21.96
N MET A 223 -7.35 -6.49 -21.13
CA MET A 223 -6.06 -7.02 -21.58
C MET A 223 -6.16 -8.38 -22.27
N MET A 224 -7.23 -9.16 -22.04
CA MET A 224 -7.43 -10.44 -22.72
C MET A 224 -7.63 -10.27 -24.22
N PHE A 225 -8.18 -9.14 -24.67
CA PHE A 225 -8.48 -8.91 -26.09
C PHE A 225 -7.21 -8.78 -26.91
N THR A 226 -6.11 -8.22 -26.39
CA THR A 226 -4.83 -8.27 -27.10
C THR A 226 -4.29 -9.70 -27.26
N PHE A 227 -4.50 -10.59 -26.29
CA PHE A 227 -4.15 -12.01 -26.45
C PHE A 227 -5.06 -12.72 -27.47
N LEU A 228 -6.37 -12.44 -27.47
CA LEU A 228 -7.31 -12.98 -28.46
C LEU A 228 -6.98 -12.47 -29.87
N HIS A 229 -6.69 -11.18 -30.02
CA HIS A 229 -6.25 -10.58 -31.27
C HIS A 229 -4.94 -11.20 -31.77
N ALA A 230 -3.97 -11.46 -30.87
CA ALA A 230 -2.73 -12.15 -31.21
C ALA A 230 -2.94 -13.60 -31.70
N LYS A 231 -4.03 -14.26 -31.27
CA LYS A 231 -4.46 -15.59 -31.77
C LYS A 231 -5.25 -15.52 -33.08
N GLY A 232 -5.50 -14.32 -33.62
CA GLY A 232 -6.23 -14.10 -34.86
C GLY A 232 -7.75 -14.00 -34.72
N PHE A 233 -8.28 -13.80 -33.50
CA PHE A 233 -9.71 -13.54 -33.30
C PHE A 233 -10.05 -12.07 -33.58
N GLU A 234 -11.22 -11.83 -34.17
CA GLU A 234 -11.79 -10.50 -34.25
C GLU A 234 -12.26 -10.03 -32.87
N THR A 235 -11.89 -8.80 -32.50
CA THR A 235 -12.18 -8.23 -31.17
C THR A 235 -13.17 -7.06 -31.23
N GLY A 236 -13.64 -6.67 -32.42
CA GLY A 236 -14.52 -5.51 -32.62
C GLY A 236 -13.93 -4.23 -32.02
N GLY A 237 -14.75 -3.45 -31.31
CA GLY A 237 -14.34 -2.24 -30.60
C GLY A 237 -13.67 -2.47 -29.23
N SER A 238 -13.30 -3.71 -28.90
CA SER A 238 -12.69 -4.02 -27.60
C SER A 238 -11.28 -3.45 -27.47
N LEU A 239 -10.82 -3.25 -26.24
CA LEU A 239 -9.52 -2.63 -25.96
C LEU A 239 -8.36 -3.54 -26.39
N VAL A 240 -7.66 -3.17 -27.47
CA VAL A 240 -6.45 -3.84 -27.94
C VAL A 240 -5.26 -2.88 -27.89
N GLU A 241 -4.19 -3.27 -27.21
CA GLU A 241 -2.87 -2.64 -27.32
C GLU A 241 -2.12 -3.20 -28.53
N GLU A 242 -2.28 -2.55 -29.69
CA GLU A 242 -1.68 -2.96 -30.97
C GLU A 242 -0.16 -3.15 -30.89
N ASP A 243 0.53 -2.25 -30.18
CA ASP A 243 1.98 -2.27 -29.96
C ASP A 243 2.46 -3.40 -29.03
N LYS A 244 1.53 -4.25 -28.56
CA LYS A 244 1.79 -5.39 -27.68
C LYS A 244 1.26 -6.72 -28.26
N VAL A 245 0.64 -6.70 -29.43
CA VAL A 245 0.11 -7.91 -30.09
C VAL A 245 1.23 -8.90 -30.42
N ASP A 246 2.35 -8.43 -30.97
CA ASP A 246 3.50 -9.29 -31.30
C ASP A 246 4.06 -9.97 -30.06
N LEU A 247 4.18 -9.22 -28.96
CA LEU A 247 4.62 -9.74 -27.69
C LEU A 247 3.65 -10.77 -27.10
N ALA A 248 2.34 -10.53 -27.19
CA ALA A 248 1.34 -11.51 -26.78
C ALA A 248 1.43 -12.79 -27.65
N ARG A 249 1.70 -12.64 -28.95
CA ARG A 249 1.92 -13.76 -29.87
C ARG A 249 3.15 -14.56 -29.51
N GLU A 250 4.27 -13.90 -29.21
CA GLU A 250 5.51 -14.55 -28.74
C GLU A 250 5.27 -15.37 -27.46
N LEU A 251 4.53 -14.81 -26.49
CA LEU A 251 4.19 -15.51 -25.26
C LEU A 251 3.29 -16.74 -25.50
N LEU A 252 2.34 -16.65 -26.43
CA LEU A 252 1.46 -17.75 -26.79
C LEU A 252 2.13 -18.80 -27.69
N ALA A 253 3.19 -18.44 -28.41
CA ALA A 253 3.97 -19.37 -29.24
C ALA A 253 4.88 -20.28 -28.39
N ARG A 254 5.21 -19.84 -27.17
CA ARG A 254 6.00 -20.61 -26.21
C ARG A 254 5.16 -21.75 -25.58
N PRO A 255 5.50 -23.04 -25.80
CA PRO A 255 4.68 -24.15 -25.32
C PRO A 255 4.49 -24.15 -23.79
N ASP A 256 5.54 -23.79 -23.05
CA ASP A 256 5.53 -23.71 -21.59
C ASP A 256 4.56 -22.65 -21.04
N ALA A 257 4.40 -21.55 -21.77
CA ALA A 257 3.48 -20.47 -21.43
C ALA A 257 2.07 -20.73 -21.96
N ALA A 258 1.95 -21.18 -23.21
CA ALA A 258 0.67 -21.46 -23.87
C ALA A 258 -0.19 -22.46 -23.09
N GLN A 259 0.42 -23.51 -22.54
CA GLN A 259 -0.30 -24.51 -21.74
C GLN A 259 -0.77 -23.97 -20.37
N LYS A 260 -0.13 -22.91 -19.87
CA LYS A 260 -0.47 -22.29 -18.58
C LYS A 260 -1.52 -21.20 -18.73
N ILE A 261 -1.48 -20.46 -19.83
CA ILE A 261 -2.35 -19.31 -20.09
C ILE A 261 -3.77 -19.78 -20.42
N LEU A 262 -4.73 -19.35 -19.60
CA LEU A 262 -6.15 -19.56 -19.79
C LEU A 262 -6.80 -18.22 -20.12
N LEU A 263 -7.42 -18.15 -21.29
CA LEU A 263 -8.22 -17.01 -21.74
C LEU A 263 -9.72 -17.35 -21.60
N PRO A 264 -10.58 -16.37 -21.31
CA PRO A 264 -12.03 -16.52 -21.34
C PRO A 264 -12.51 -17.10 -22.68
N ARG A 265 -13.56 -17.93 -22.61
CA ARG A 265 -14.17 -18.57 -23.79
C ARG A 265 -15.33 -17.75 -24.35
N ASP A 266 -15.90 -16.90 -23.51
CA ASP A 266 -17.02 -16.01 -23.78
C ASP A 266 -16.75 -14.65 -23.13
N CYS A 267 -17.51 -13.65 -23.57
CA CYS A 267 -17.51 -12.33 -22.97
C CYS A 267 -18.91 -11.70 -23.08
N LEU A 268 -19.21 -10.77 -22.18
CA LEU A 268 -20.36 -9.89 -22.31
C LEU A 268 -19.96 -8.71 -23.20
N VAL A 269 -20.82 -8.40 -24.18
CA VAL A 269 -20.58 -7.34 -25.18
C VAL A 269 -21.68 -6.29 -25.06
N ALA A 270 -21.30 -5.01 -25.13
CA ALA A 270 -22.21 -3.88 -25.15
C ALA A 270 -21.94 -2.99 -26.38
N ALA A 271 -22.96 -2.25 -26.83
CA ALA A 271 -22.84 -1.36 -27.99
C ALA A 271 -22.02 -0.10 -27.70
N ASP A 272 -21.91 0.30 -26.43
CA ASP A 272 -21.12 1.44 -26.01
C ASP A 272 -20.41 1.20 -24.67
N THR A 273 -19.46 2.09 -24.35
CA THR A 273 -18.66 2.06 -23.12
C THR A 273 -19.19 3.04 -22.06
N SER A 274 -20.41 3.58 -22.23
CA SER A 274 -20.91 4.69 -21.42
C SER A 274 -21.29 4.29 -19.99
N GLY A 275 -21.31 2.99 -19.68
CA GLY A 275 -21.55 2.50 -18.31
C GLY A 275 -22.94 2.87 -17.77
N ALA A 276 -23.86 3.30 -18.63
CA ALA A 276 -25.26 3.41 -18.28
C ALA A 276 -25.83 1.99 -18.26
N ASP A 277 -26.24 1.54 -17.07
CA ASP A 277 -27.02 0.31 -16.89
C ASP A 277 -28.13 0.26 -17.93
N ALA A 278 -28.10 -0.77 -18.78
CA ALA A 278 -29.23 -1.11 -19.62
C ALA A 278 -30.28 -1.78 -18.72
N GLY A 279 -31.17 -0.96 -18.15
CA GLY A 279 -32.55 -1.25 -17.75
C GLY A 279 -32.84 -2.49 -16.93
#